data_AF-A0A366W069-F1
#
_entry.id   AF-A0A366W069-F1
#
_cell.length_a   1.000
_cell.length_b   1.000
_cell.length_c   1.000
_cell.angle_alpha   90.00
_cell.angle_beta   90.00
_cell.angle_gamma   90.00
#
_symmetry.space_group_name_H-M   'P 1'
#
loop_
_entity.id
_entity.type
_entity.pdbx_description
1 polymer ?
#
loop_
_entity_poly.entity_id
_entity_poly.type
_entity_poly.pdbx_seq_one_letter_code
_entity_poly.pdbx_strand_id
1 'polypeptide(L)'
;MSSRFVLERDLLLAGLSQQAYPKIATYHSVKHLELSHLENVDSAGVAYLVQIKTQFPALLMVNASAKLQVLAELYGVENLFEK
;
A
#
# COMPACT_ATOMS: atom_id res chain seq x y z
N MET A 1 5.64 4.98 20.76
CA MET A 1 4.94 5.43 19.54
C MET A 1 5.19 4.40 18.46
N SER A 2 4.19 3.60 18.09
CA SER A 2 4.36 2.56 17.08
C SER A 2 4.61 3.21 15.71
N SER A 3 5.84 3.07 15.23
CA SER A 3 6.35 3.59 13.96
C SER A 3 5.99 2.71 12.76
N ARG A 4 5.18 1.67 12.98
CA ARG A 4 4.83 0.62 12.03
C ARG A 4 3.32 0.43 12.02
N PHE A 5 2.74 0.36 10.84
CA PHE A 5 1.35 0.01 10.59
C PHE A 5 1.33 -1.17 9.62
N VAL A 6 0.57 -2.23 9.94
CA VAL A 6 0.45 -3.40 9.08
C VAL A 6 -0.83 -3.28 8.25
N LEU A 7 -0.72 -3.47 6.94
CA LEU A 7 -1.86 -3.48 6.03
C LEU A 7 -2.25 -4.93 5.71
N GLU A 8 -3.29 -5.42 6.39
CA GLU A 8 -3.70 -6.84 6.38
C GLU A 8 -4.94 -7.13 5.52
N ARG A 9 -5.28 -6.25 4.57
CA ARG A 9 -6.56 -6.34 3.83
C ARG A 9 -6.33 -6.51 2.34
N ASP A 10 -7.20 -7.29 1.71
CA ASP A 10 -7.28 -7.35 0.26
C ASP A 10 -7.54 -5.97 -0.34
N LEU A 11 -6.72 -5.59 -1.31
CA LEU A 11 -6.82 -4.34 -2.05
C LEU A 11 -7.34 -4.64 -3.46
N LEU A 12 -8.63 -5.00 -3.54
CA LEU A 12 -9.31 -5.35 -4.78
C LEU A 12 -10.39 -4.31 -5.12
N LEU A 13 -10.50 -3.92 -6.38
CA LEU A 13 -11.51 -2.96 -6.87
C LEU A 13 -12.94 -3.41 -6.55
N ALA A 14 -13.23 -4.70 -6.70
CA ALA A 14 -14.54 -5.25 -6.38
C ALA A 14 -14.90 -5.09 -4.89
N GLY A 15 -13.88 -5.15 -4.01
CA GLY A 15 -14.03 -4.92 -2.58
C GLY A 15 -13.95 -3.45 -2.18
N LEU A 16 -13.45 -2.57 -3.07
CA LEU A 16 -13.10 -1.20 -2.70
C LEU A 16 -14.29 -0.36 -2.24
N SER A 17 -15.47 -0.63 -2.81
CA SER A 17 -16.72 0.03 -2.43
C SER A 17 -17.35 -0.53 -1.14
N GLN A 18 -16.95 -1.74 -0.72
CA GLN A 18 -17.56 -2.48 0.39
C GLN A 18 -16.66 -2.49 1.65
N GLN A 19 -15.36 -2.24 1.48
CA GLN A 19 -14.41 -2.21 2.58
C GLN A 19 -14.19 -0.79 3.07
N ALA A 20 -14.28 -0.61 4.40
CA ALA A 20 -13.81 0.60 5.05
C ALA A 20 -12.28 0.60 5.10
N TYR A 21 -11.63 1.19 4.09
CA TYR A 21 -10.20 1.43 4.16
C TYR A 21 -9.89 2.45 5.26
N PRO A 22 -8.71 2.35 5.91
CA PRO A 22 -8.23 3.41 6.77
C PRO A 22 -8.29 4.74 6.02
N LYS A 23 -8.84 5.78 6.65
CA LYS A 23 -8.74 7.14 6.10
C LYS A 23 -7.27 7.44 5.85
N ILE A 24 -6.95 8.12 4.76
CA ILE A 24 -5.56 8.42 4.41
C ILE A 24 -4.85 9.19 5.54
N ALA A 25 -5.57 10.02 6.29
CA ALA A 25 -5.06 10.72 7.48
C ALA A 25 -4.44 9.78 8.55
N THR A 26 -4.85 8.51 8.62
CA THR A 26 -4.29 7.51 9.55
C THR A 26 -2.79 7.29 9.33
N TYR A 27 -2.28 7.52 8.11
CA TYR A 27 -0.88 7.30 7.78
C TYR A 27 0.04 8.48 8.16
N HIS A 28 -0.50 9.61 8.62
CA HIS A 28 0.27 10.83 8.92
C HIS A 28 1.41 10.60 9.94
N SER A 29 1.20 9.73 10.93
CA SER A 29 2.21 9.41 11.96
C SER A 29 2.94 8.09 11.70
N VAL A 30 2.68 7.42 10.58
CA VAL A 30 3.25 6.11 10.23
C VAL A 30 4.58 6.32 9.50
N LYS A 31 5.64 5.66 9.98
CA LYS A 31 6.94 5.68 9.29
C LYS A 31 7.10 4.51 8.33
N HIS A 32 6.61 3.34 8.72
CA HIS A 32 6.67 2.12 7.91
C HIS A 32 5.28 1.54 7.74
N LEU A 33 4.89 1.30 6.50
CA LEU A 33 3.70 0.56 6.13
C LEU A 33 4.11 -0.84 5.71
N GLU A 34 3.69 -1.83 6.49
CA GLU A 34 3.98 -3.23 6.24
C GLU A 34 2.98 -3.85 5.26
N LEU A 35 3.50 -4.44 4.18
CA LEU A 35 2.70 -5.00 3.08
C LEU A 35 2.77 -6.54 3.00
N SER A 36 3.45 -7.19 3.96
CA SER A 36 3.65 -8.64 3.99
C SER A 36 2.35 -9.45 4.02
N HIS A 37 1.24 -8.84 4.46
CA HIS A 37 -0.08 -9.46 4.55
C HIS A 37 -1.02 -9.10 3.37
N LEU A 38 -0.51 -8.39 2.35
CA LEU A 38 -1.25 -8.13 1.12
C LEU A 38 -1.15 -9.31 0.14
N GLU A 39 -2.06 -10.28 0.29
CA GLU A 39 -2.12 -11.45 -0.59
C GLU A 39 -2.87 -11.14 -1.90
N ASN A 40 -3.99 -10.41 -1.80
CA ASN A 40 -4.81 -10.06 -2.95
C ASN A 40 -4.78 -8.55 -3.22
N VAL A 41 -4.12 -8.18 -4.31
CA VAL A 41 -4.02 -6.82 -4.80
C VAL A 41 -4.23 -6.82 -6.30
N ASP A 42 -4.98 -5.82 -6.79
CA ASP A 42 -5.16 -5.52 -8.20
C ASP A 42 -4.69 -4.09 -8.53
N SER A 43 -5.01 -3.61 -9.74
CA SER A 43 -4.63 -2.27 -10.20
C SER A 43 -5.16 -1.15 -9.31
N ALA A 44 -6.36 -1.30 -8.75
CA ALA A 44 -6.95 -0.29 -7.88
C ALA A 44 -6.28 -0.29 -6.50
N GLY A 45 -5.87 -1.46 -6.02
CA GLY A 45 -5.03 -1.58 -4.85
C GLY A 45 -3.67 -0.91 -5.00
N VAL A 46 -3.01 -1.08 -6.15
CA VAL A 46 -1.77 -0.35 -6.46
C VAL A 46 -2.02 1.16 -6.49
N ALA A 47 -3.09 1.62 -7.15
CA ALA A 47 -3.45 3.04 -7.18
C ALA A 47 -3.67 3.63 -5.78
N TYR A 48 -4.28 2.86 -4.86
CA TYR A 48 -4.45 3.26 -3.48
C TYR A 48 -3.10 3.41 -2.74
N LEU A 49 -2.17 2.46 -2.93
CA LEU A 49 -0.82 2.57 -2.36
C LEU A 49 -0.06 3.78 -2.92
N VAL A 50 -0.15 4.02 -4.24
CA VAL A 50 0.41 5.22 -4.87
C VAL A 50 -0.15 6.47 -4.22
N GLN A 51 -1.46 6.56 -4.00
CA GLN A 51 -2.10 7.70 -3.35
C GLN A 51 -1.52 7.95 -1.94
N ILE A 52 -1.34 6.90 -1.14
CA ILE A 52 -0.72 7.00 0.19
C ILE A 52 0.70 7.55 0.06
N LYS A 53 1.53 7.01 -0.83
CA LYS A 53 2.92 7.46 -1.02
C LYS A 53 3.00 8.90 -1.53
N THR A 54 2.11 9.30 -2.43
CA THR A 54 2.03 10.69 -2.93
C THR A 54 1.72 11.66 -1.80
N GLN A 55 0.81 11.30 -0.88
CA GLN A 55 0.44 12.17 0.23
C GLN A 55 1.46 12.15 1.38
N PHE A 56 2.15 11.02 1.58
CA PHE A 56 3.20 10.86 2.60
C PHE A 56 4.49 10.30 1.99
N PRO A 57 5.28 11.13 1.26
CA PRO A 57 6.47 10.64 0.55
C PRO A 57 7.54 10.01 1.45
N ALA A 58 7.61 10.46 2.72
CA ALA A 58 8.55 9.95 3.71
C ALA A 58 8.13 8.61 4.34
N LEU A 59 6.90 8.13 4.09
CA LEU A 59 6.44 6.82 4.54
C LEU A 59 7.11 5.73 3.70
N LEU A 60 7.73 4.77 4.38
CA LEU A 60 8.42 3.64 3.77
C LEU A 60 7.44 2.48 3.63
N MET A 61 7.26 1.99 2.40
CA MET A 61 6.45 0.80 2.13
C MET A 61 7.38 -0.39 2.04
N VAL A 62 7.24 -1.34 2.97
CA VAL A 62 8.19 -2.43 3.16
C VAL A 62 7.51 -3.80 3.05
N ASN A 63 8.33 -4.82 2.76
CA ASN A 63 7.93 -6.21 2.57
C ASN A 63 6.79 -6.42 1.56
N ALA A 64 6.83 -5.69 0.43
CA ALA A 64 5.93 -5.94 -0.69
C ALA A 64 6.14 -7.34 -1.28
N SER A 65 5.06 -8.08 -1.52
CA SER A 65 5.11 -9.39 -2.16
C SER A 65 5.62 -9.30 -3.61
N ALA A 66 6.19 -10.39 -4.13
CA ALA A 66 6.69 -10.42 -5.52
C ALA A 66 5.60 -10.08 -6.54
N LYS A 67 4.36 -10.53 -6.32
CA LYS A 67 3.20 -10.18 -7.16
C LYS A 67 2.96 -8.66 -7.17
N LEU A 68 3.01 -8.02 -6.02
CA LEU A 68 2.80 -6.58 -5.89
C LEU A 68 3.93 -5.78 -6.56
N GLN A 69 5.18 -6.25 -6.45
CA GLN A 69 6.32 -5.66 -7.15
C GLN A 69 6.13 -5.72 -8.68
N VAL A 70 5.75 -6.89 -9.22
CA VAL A 70 5.46 -7.06 -10.65
C VAL A 70 4.32 -6.15 -11.10
N LEU A 71 3.24 -6.03 -10.33
CA LEU A 71 2.14 -5.11 -10.66
C LEU A 71 2.61 -3.66 -10.68
N ALA A 72 3.43 -3.23 -9.72
CA ALA A 72 3.97 -1.88 -9.69
C ALA A 72 4.84 -1.58 -10.92
N GLU A 73 5.69 -2.52 -11.34
CA GLU A 73 6.48 -2.41 -12.58
C GLU A 73 5.58 -2.29 -13.83
N LEU A 74 4.54 -3.12 -13.93
CA LEU A 74 3.58 -3.07 -15.04
C LEU A 74 2.87 -1.71 -15.16
N TYR A 75 2.71 -1.00 -14.04
CA TYR A 75 2.09 0.32 -13.98
C TYR A 75 3.10 1.49 -13.94
N GLY A 76 4.41 1.23 -14.03
CA GLY A 76 5.45 2.28 -14.04
C GLY A 76 5.61 3.00 -12.69
N VAL A 77 5.33 2.31 -11.59
CA VAL A 77 5.46 2.82 -10.21
C VAL A 77 6.37 1.94 -9.36
N GLU A 78 7.38 1.33 -9.98
CA GLU A 78 8.34 0.42 -9.34
C GLU A 78 9.09 1.04 -8.14
N ASN A 79 9.19 2.36 -8.08
CA ASN A 79 9.83 3.10 -6.98
C ASN A 79 8.91 3.29 -5.75
N LEU A 80 7.74 2.64 -5.73
CA LEU A 80 6.78 2.73 -4.64
C LEU A 80 7.28 2.08 -3.33
N PHE A 81 8.08 1.02 -3.47
CA PHE A 81 8.56 0.20 -2.36
C PHE A 81 10.03 0.47 -2.07
N GLU A 82 10.41 0.33 -0.80
CA GLU A 82 11.82 0.28 -0.44
C GLU A 82 12.43 -1.05 -0.93
N LYS A 83 13.68 -0.98 -1.41
CA LYS A 83 14.45 -2.15 -1.83
C LYS A 83 14.95 -2.97 -0.64
#